data_AF-A0AAV2R1Z2-F1
#
_entry.id   AF-A0AAV2R1Z2-F1
#
_cell.length_a   1.000
_cell.length_b   1.000
_cell.length_c   1.000
_cell.angle_alpha   90.00
_cell.angle_beta   90.00
_cell.angle_gamma   90.00
#
_symmetry.space_group_name_H-M   'P 1'
#
loop_
_entity.id
_entity.type
_entity.pdbx_description
1 polymer ?
#
loop_
_entity_poly.entity_id
_entity_poly.type
_entity_poly.pdbx_seq_one_letter_code
_entity_poly.pdbx_strand_id
1 'polypeptide(L)'
;IESGSSELPAHQENIVREFFCMRAFLDAQDSFTDWFDHFHQKKPQPPKKLTSGASFPEQVAHEQATSQFNVELSRWQHTLELLSKTAKERLYNVLLFPEGGWLVDSTMEPDDMEDTNVEAEGEGTGEADRGHQLTVLRSIYIPQVTALVQNILHSNADYKECLQLADLIASEQHQLYKAFGNAELQRFLIKLQETSQELLDRNCDALGYPLQ
;
A
#
# COMPACT_ATOMS: atom_id res chain seq x y z
N ILE A 1 19.89 -44.74 3.46
CA ILE A 1 18.88 -43.77 2.97
C ILE A 1 19.15 -42.50 3.78
N GLU A 2 20.12 -41.71 3.32
CA GLU A 2 20.40 -40.40 3.89
C GLU A 2 19.36 -39.43 3.31
N SER A 3 18.46 -38.96 4.17
CA SER A 3 17.41 -38.01 3.79
C SER A 3 18.01 -36.67 3.39
N GLY A 4 17.49 -36.12 2.30
CA GLY A 4 17.89 -34.86 1.68
C GLY A 4 17.84 -33.66 2.62
N SER A 5 19.00 -33.08 2.88
CA SER A 5 19.19 -31.73 3.41
C SER A 5 20.44 -31.13 2.80
N SER A 6 20.49 -31.05 1.46
CA SER A 6 21.38 -30.06 0.84
C SER A 6 20.63 -28.72 0.90
N GLU A 7 21.16 -27.75 1.64
CA GLU A 7 20.71 -26.36 1.55
C GLU A 7 20.67 -25.94 0.07
N LEU A 8 19.60 -25.27 -0.33
CA LEU A 8 19.47 -24.80 -1.71
C LEU A 8 20.57 -23.77 -1.97
N PRO A 9 21.20 -23.75 -3.16
CA PRO A 9 22.17 -22.71 -3.48
C PRO A 9 21.54 -21.31 -3.33
N ALA A 10 22.28 -20.33 -2.81
CA ALA A 10 21.76 -18.99 -2.50
C ALA A 10 21.04 -18.33 -3.68
N HIS A 11 21.57 -18.52 -4.90
CA HIS A 11 20.93 -18.06 -6.14
C HIS A 11 19.52 -18.63 -6.36
N GLN A 12 19.30 -19.92 -6.07
CA GLN A 12 17.98 -20.54 -6.21
C GLN A 12 17.00 -20.02 -5.16
N GLU A 13 17.46 -19.79 -3.93
CA GLU A 13 16.65 -19.18 -2.88
C GLU A 13 16.23 -17.75 -3.24
N ASN A 14 17.16 -16.96 -3.79
CA ASN A 14 16.91 -15.59 -4.24
C ASN A 14 15.90 -15.54 -5.40
N ILE A 15 15.94 -16.48 -6.36
CA ILE A 15 14.91 -16.57 -7.43
C ILE A 15 13.52 -16.87 -6.85
N VAL A 16 13.42 -17.85 -5.95
CA VAL A 16 12.14 -18.23 -5.33
C VAL A 16 11.59 -17.05 -4.52
N ARG A 17 12.46 -16.36 -3.80
CA ARG A 17 12.12 -15.17 -3.02
C ARG A 17 11.65 -14.02 -3.91
N GLU A 18 12.36 -13.74 -5.00
CA GLU A 18 11.97 -12.74 -5.99
C GLU A 18 10.58 -13.04 -6.57
N PHE A 19 10.31 -14.30 -6.94
CA PHE A 19 8.97 -14.71 -7.39
C PHE A 19 7.89 -14.40 -6.36
N PHE A 20 8.12 -14.68 -5.08
CA PHE A 20 7.17 -14.35 -4.02
C PHE A 20 7.00 -12.84 -3.80
N CYS A 21 8.07 -12.06 -3.96
CA CYS A 21 8.00 -10.60 -3.95
C CYS A 21 7.11 -10.10 -5.09
N MET A 22 7.32 -10.58 -6.32
CA MET A 22 6.50 -10.19 -7.47
C MET A 22 5.04 -10.57 -7.29
N ARG A 23 4.76 -11.79 -6.80
CA ARG A 23 3.39 -12.23 -6.49
C ARG A 23 2.73 -11.33 -5.44
N ALA A 24 3.43 -11.02 -4.34
CA ALA A 24 2.90 -10.16 -3.30
C ALA A 24 2.56 -8.76 -3.83
N PHE A 25 3.37 -8.23 -4.73
CA PHE A 25 3.12 -6.95 -5.39
C PHE A 25 1.89 -6.99 -6.31
N LEU A 26 1.77 -8.03 -7.14
CA LEU A 26 0.60 -8.19 -8.03
C LEU A 26 -0.69 -8.37 -7.24
N ASP A 27 -0.69 -9.21 -6.19
CA ASP A 27 -1.84 -9.39 -5.30
C ASP A 27 -2.27 -8.06 -4.66
N ALA A 28 -1.31 -7.18 -4.33
CA ALA A 28 -1.57 -5.86 -3.78
C ALA A 28 -2.16 -4.89 -4.81
N GLN A 29 -1.68 -4.92 -6.06
CA GLN A 29 -2.23 -4.11 -7.15
C GLN A 29 -3.67 -4.50 -7.48
N ASP A 30 -3.95 -5.81 -7.59
CA ASP A 30 -5.30 -6.32 -7.87
C ASP A 30 -6.27 -5.93 -6.76
N SER A 31 -5.87 -6.16 -5.50
CA SER A 31 -6.71 -5.80 -4.34
C SER A 31 -6.96 -4.30 -4.23
N PHE A 32 -5.94 -3.47 -4.54
CA PHE A 32 -6.12 -2.01 -4.56
C PHE A 32 -7.04 -1.58 -5.71
N THR A 33 -6.93 -2.20 -6.88
CA THR A 33 -7.78 -1.90 -8.05
C THR A 33 -9.24 -2.20 -7.74
N ASP A 34 -9.53 -3.35 -7.14
CA ASP A 34 -10.88 -3.71 -6.68
C ASP A 34 -11.45 -2.68 -5.69
N TRP A 35 -10.64 -2.27 -4.72
CA TRP A 35 -11.00 -1.21 -3.77
C TRP A 35 -11.26 0.12 -4.47
N PHE A 36 -10.36 0.53 -5.38
CA PHE A 36 -10.42 1.81 -6.08
C PHE A 36 -11.67 1.92 -6.95
N ASP A 37 -11.99 0.86 -7.69
CA ASP A 37 -13.18 0.79 -8.54
C ASP A 37 -14.46 0.82 -7.70
N HIS A 38 -14.49 0.09 -6.58
CA HIS A 38 -15.65 0.11 -5.68
C HIS A 38 -15.84 1.48 -5.03
N PHE A 39 -14.76 2.13 -4.62
CA PHE A 39 -14.81 3.46 -3.99
C PHE A 39 -15.30 4.54 -4.97
N HIS A 40 -14.77 4.57 -6.19
CA HIS A 40 -15.05 5.65 -7.15
C HIS A 40 -16.29 5.41 -8.02
N GLN A 41 -16.59 4.15 -8.37
CA GLN A 41 -17.61 3.86 -9.40
C GLN A 41 -18.92 3.32 -8.82
N LYS A 42 -18.89 2.71 -7.64
CA LYS A 42 -20.05 1.97 -7.09
C LYS A 42 -20.78 2.71 -5.97
N LYS A 43 -20.39 3.95 -5.63
CA LYS A 43 -21.03 4.73 -4.58
C LYS A 43 -22.47 5.12 -4.99
N PRO A 44 -23.50 4.73 -4.21
CA PRO A 44 -24.89 5.07 -4.52
C PRO A 44 -25.11 6.58 -4.54
N GLN A 45 -26.01 7.02 -5.40
CA GLN A 45 -26.36 8.44 -5.55
C GLN A 45 -27.60 8.77 -4.73
N PRO A 46 -27.61 9.90 -3.99
CA PRO A 46 -28.76 10.28 -3.20
C PRO A 46 -29.98 10.57 -4.09
N PRO A 47 -31.21 10.25 -3.64
CA PRO A 47 -32.42 10.58 -4.37
C PRO A 47 -32.55 12.08 -4.63
N LYS A 48 -33.25 12.45 -5.71
CA LYS A 48 -33.52 13.86 -6.02
C LYS A 48 -34.37 14.47 -4.91
N LYS A 49 -33.99 15.68 -4.48
CA LYS A 49 -34.75 16.44 -3.48
C LYS A 49 -36.18 16.69 -3.97
N LEU A 50 -37.14 16.51 -3.07
CA LEU A 50 -38.54 16.89 -3.31
C LEU A 50 -38.67 18.38 -3.58
N THR A 51 -39.52 18.74 -4.54
CA THR A 51 -39.90 20.14 -4.82
C THR A 51 -40.93 20.63 -3.80
N SER A 52 -40.92 21.93 -3.52
CA SER A 52 -41.91 22.56 -2.65
C SER A 52 -43.30 22.45 -3.30
N GLY A 53 -44.20 21.67 -2.70
CA GLY A 53 -45.54 21.39 -3.23
C GLY A 53 -45.75 19.97 -3.77
N ALA A 54 -44.80 19.05 -3.55
CA ALA A 54 -44.92 17.65 -3.96
C ALA A 54 -46.20 16.98 -3.42
N SER A 55 -46.91 16.29 -4.31
CA SER A 55 -48.12 15.54 -4.03
C SER A 55 -47.85 14.32 -3.13
N PHE A 56 -48.90 13.80 -2.50
CA PHE A 56 -48.78 12.63 -1.62
C PHE A 56 -48.12 11.40 -2.31
N PRO A 57 -48.44 11.04 -3.56
CA PRO A 57 -47.73 9.96 -4.26
C PRO A 57 -46.23 10.24 -4.47
N GLU A 58 -45.85 11.49 -4.74
CA GLU A 58 -44.45 11.88 -4.92
C GLU A 58 -43.67 11.80 -3.60
N GLN A 59 -44.31 12.14 -2.48
CA GLN A 59 -43.74 11.98 -1.14
C GLN A 59 -43.47 10.50 -0.83
N VAL A 60 -44.46 9.63 -1.07
CA VAL A 60 -44.30 8.18 -0.87
C VAL A 60 -43.21 7.60 -1.78
N ALA A 61 -43.14 8.02 -3.04
CA ALA A 61 -42.09 7.58 -3.96
C ALA A 61 -40.69 8.02 -3.50
N HIS A 62 -40.55 9.24 -2.98
CA HIS A 62 -39.30 9.74 -2.42
C HIS A 62 -38.90 8.99 -1.14
N GLU A 63 -39.84 8.67 -0.26
CA GLU A 63 -39.58 7.85 0.94
C GLU A 63 -39.07 6.46 0.56
N GLN A 64 -39.69 5.81 -0.43
CA GLN A 64 -39.22 4.52 -0.94
C GLN A 64 -37.83 4.61 -1.57
N ALA A 65 -37.57 5.64 -2.39
CA ALA A 65 -36.26 5.87 -2.99
C ALA A 65 -35.17 6.13 -1.93
N THR A 66 -35.51 6.88 -0.88
CA THR A 66 -34.62 7.14 0.26
C THR A 66 -34.32 5.87 1.04
N SER A 67 -35.34 5.03 1.27
CA SER A 67 -35.17 3.73 1.92
C SER A 67 -34.24 2.81 1.12
N GLN A 68 -34.46 2.70 -0.20
CA GLN A 68 -33.60 1.92 -1.09
C GLN A 68 -32.16 2.44 -1.12
N PHE A 69 -31.98 3.76 -1.24
CA PHE A 69 -30.67 4.40 -1.19
C PHE A 69 -29.91 4.07 0.10
N ASN A 70 -30.57 4.13 1.26
CA ASN A 70 -29.92 3.83 2.53
C ASN A 70 -29.46 2.37 2.61
N VAL A 71 -30.26 1.42 2.11
CA VAL A 71 -29.88 0.01 2.03
C VAL A 71 -28.68 -0.20 1.11
N GLU A 72 -28.70 0.41 -0.08
CA GLU A 72 -27.59 0.32 -1.03
C GLU A 72 -26.31 0.98 -0.49
N LEU A 73 -26.44 2.13 0.19
CA LEU A 73 -25.33 2.83 0.81
C LEU A 73 -24.69 1.97 1.90
N SER A 74 -25.51 1.34 2.74
CA SER A 74 -25.04 0.46 3.81
C SER A 74 -24.30 -0.75 3.25
N ARG A 75 -24.83 -1.37 2.19
CA ARG A 75 -24.16 -2.46 1.48
C ARG A 75 -22.83 -2.00 0.86
N TRP A 76 -22.83 -0.83 0.21
CA TRP A 76 -21.62 -0.27 -0.41
C TRP A 76 -20.54 0.01 0.64
N GLN A 77 -20.90 0.61 1.78
CA GLN A 77 -19.98 0.87 2.91
C GLN A 77 -19.38 -0.43 3.43
N HIS A 78 -20.20 -1.45 3.67
CA HIS A 78 -19.72 -2.73 4.17
C HIS A 78 -18.74 -3.42 3.21
N THR A 79 -19.04 -3.42 1.91
CA THR A 79 -18.10 -3.94 0.90
C THR A 79 -16.82 -3.11 0.84
N LEU A 80 -16.92 -1.77 0.97
CA LEU A 80 -15.77 -0.89 0.97
C LEU A 80 -14.84 -1.18 2.16
N GLU A 81 -15.39 -1.41 3.36
CA GLU A 81 -14.61 -1.78 4.55
C GLU A 81 -13.82 -3.09 4.33
N LEU A 82 -14.48 -4.11 3.76
CA LEU A 82 -13.83 -5.40 3.47
C LEU A 82 -12.71 -5.27 2.42
N LEU A 83 -12.98 -4.53 1.34
CA LEU A 83 -11.98 -4.27 0.29
C LEU A 83 -10.81 -3.45 0.84
N SER A 84 -11.10 -2.43 1.66
CA SER A 84 -10.07 -1.60 2.28
C SER A 84 -9.14 -2.44 3.16
N LYS A 85 -9.71 -3.33 3.99
CA LYS A 85 -8.92 -4.22 4.85
C LYS A 85 -8.02 -5.13 4.02
N THR A 86 -8.58 -5.77 2.99
CA THR A 86 -7.85 -6.69 2.10
C THR A 86 -6.73 -5.96 1.35
N ALA A 87 -7.03 -4.84 0.71
CA ALA A 87 -6.04 -4.05 -0.02
C ALA A 87 -4.92 -3.55 0.90
N LYS A 88 -5.27 -3.05 2.09
CA LYS A 88 -4.30 -2.61 3.10
C LYS A 88 -3.37 -3.74 3.54
N GLU A 89 -3.92 -4.91 3.86
CA GLU A 89 -3.13 -6.10 4.23
C GLU A 89 -2.14 -6.49 3.13
N ARG A 90 -2.59 -6.53 1.87
CA ARG A 90 -1.73 -6.89 0.73
C ARG A 90 -0.64 -5.86 0.48
N LEU A 91 -0.96 -4.57 0.59
CA LEU A 91 0.04 -3.50 0.47
C LEU A 91 1.09 -3.56 1.59
N TYR A 92 0.67 -3.82 2.84
CA TYR A 92 1.62 -4.03 3.94
C TYR A 92 2.48 -5.28 3.76
N ASN A 93 1.98 -6.35 3.15
CA ASN A 93 2.81 -7.51 2.84
C ASN A 93 3.98 -7.18 1.89
N VAL A 94 3.83 -6.15 1.05
CA VAL A 94 4.93 -5.63 0.24
C VAL A 94 5.89 -4.81 1.09
N LEU A 95 5.38 -3.87 1.90
CA LEU A 95 6.23 -2.98 2.71
C LEU A 95 6.99 -3.73 3.83
N LEU A 96 6.35 -4.74 4.41
CA LEU A 96 6.83 -5.54 5.54
C LEU A 96 7.18 -6.96 5.11
N PHE A 97 7.63 -7.11 3.86
CA PHE A 97 7.99 -8.42 3.34
C PHE A 97 9.10 -9.04 4.22
N PRO A 98 9.02 -10.32 4.61
CA PRO A 98 9.92 -10.92 5.60
C PRO A 98 11.40 -10.89 5.19
N GLU A 99 12.31 -11.10 6.15
CA GLU A 99 13.74 -11.41 5.91
C GLU A 99 14.45 -10.38 5.00
N GLY A 100 14.51 -9.12 5.43
CA GLY A 100 15.25 -8.06 4.72
C GLY A 100 14.42 -7.21 3.76
N GLY A 101 13.16 -7.60 3.48
CA GLY A 101 12.23 -6.77 2.70
C GLY A 101 12.08 -7.18 1.24
N TRP A 102 11.15 -6.50 0.57
CA TRP A 102 10.71 -6.83 -0.79
C TRP A 102 11.80 -6.59 -1.84
N LEU A 103 12.09 -7.58 -2.68
CA LEU A 103 13.18 -7.55 -3.67
C LEU A 103 14.57 -7.25 -3.05
N VAL A 104 14.83 -7.82 -1.87
CA VAL A 104 16.14 -7.84 -1.23
C VAL A 104 16.59 -9.29 -1.14
N ASP A 105 17.76 -9.61 -1.65
CA ASP A 105 18.34 -10.95 -1.60
C ASP A 105 18.78 -11.31 -0.17
N SER A 106 18.63 -12.59 0.22
CA SER A 106 18.82 -13.04 1.61
C SER A 106 20.28 -13.27 1.98
N THR A 107 21.13 -13.59 1.00
CA THR A 107 22.56 -13.87 1.13
C THR A 107 23.25 -13.64 -0.22
N MET A 108 24.38 -12.92 -0.20
CA MET A 108 25.40 -12.98 -1.26
C MET A 108 26.50 -13.92 -0.77
N GLU A 109 26.94 -14.88 -1.59
CA GLU A 109 28.09 -15.71 -1.19
C GLU A 109 29.36 -14.84 -1.18
N PRO A 110 30.36 -15.12 -0.33
CA PRO A 110 31.61 -14.36 -0.30
C PRO A 110 32.32 -14.29 -1.66
N ASP A 111 32.16 -15.32 -2.50
CA ASP A 111 32.71 -15.38 -3.86
C ASP A 111 32.02 -14.38 -4.81
N ASP A 112 30.77 -13.96 -4.53
CA ASP A 112 30.06 -12.91 -5.29
C ASP A 112 30.54 -11.49 -4.91
N MET A 113 31.29 -11.36 -3.81
CA MET A 113 31.80 -10.08 -3.30
C MET A 113 33.14 -9.68 -3.94
N GLU A 114 33.92 -10.63 -4.49
CA GLU A 114 35.23 -10.35 -5.11
C GLU A 114 35.11 -9.71 -6.52
N ASP A 115 33.98 -9.85 -7.21
CA ASP A 115 33.75 -9.31 -8.56
C ASP A 115 33.23 -7.86 -8.60
N THR A 116 33.03 -7.21 -7.45
CA THR A 116 32.53 -5.82 -7.40
C THR A 116 33.62 -4.75 -7.62
N ASN A 117 34.88 -5.14 -7.80
CA ASN A 117 36.01 -4.23 -8.04
C ASN A 117 36.62 -4.31 -9.46
N VAL A 118 35.94 -4.94 -10.42
CA VAL A 118 36.43 -4.95 -11.81
C VAL A 118 36.02 -3.66 -12.50
N GLU A 119 37.01 -2.80 -12.70
CA GLU A 119 36.92 -1.62 -13.58
C GLU A 119 36.26 -2.01 -14.90
N ALA A 120 35.24 -1.25 -15.25
CA ALA A 120 34.38 -1.45 -16.39
C ALA A 120 35.15 -1.48 -17.72
N GLU A 121 35.49 -2.66 -18.25
CA GLU A 121 35.64 -2.94 -19.68
C GLU A 121 35.49 -4.46 -19.95
N GLY A 122 34.26 -4.93 -20.20
CA GLY A 122 34.02 -6.31 -20.64
C GLY A 122 32.56 -6.74 -20.47
N GLU A 123 32.07 -7.54 -21.42
CA GLU A 123 30.70 -8.07 -21.56
C GLU A 123 29.95 -8.32 -20.24
N GLY A 124 28.75 -7.72 -20.12
CA GLY A 124 27.97 -7.62 -18.89
C GLY A 124 27.71 -8.96 -18.21
N THR A 125 28.20 -9.08 -16.98
CA THR A 125 27.84 -10.14 -16.04
C THR A 125 26.38 -9.91 -15.60
N GLY A 126 25.48 -10.85 -15.91
CA GLY A 126 24.02 -10.67 -15.75
C GLY A 126 23.53 -10.42 -14.32
N GLU A 127 24.36 -10.68 -13.30
CA GLU A 127 24.00 -10.49 -11.89
C GLU A 127 24.11 -9.02 -11.43
N ALA A 128 25.12 -8.28 -11.91
CA ALA A 128 25.25 -6.85 -11.64
C ALA A 128 24.07 -6.05 -12.21
N ASP A 129 23.53 -6.50 -13.37
CA ASP A 129 22.33 -5.94 -13.98
C ASP A 129 21.06 -6.28 -13.15
N ARG A 130 20.92 -7.51 -12.66
CA ARG A 130 19.78 -7.91 -11.81
C ARG A 130 19.73 -7.11 -10.50
N GLY A 131 20.84 -7.01 -9.76
CA GLY A 131 20.87 -6.27 -8.49
C GLY A 131 20.48 -4.80 -8.66
N HIS A 132 20.94 -4.18 -9.77
CA HIS A 132 20.52 -2.84 -10.14
C HIS A 132 19.02 -2.76 -10.42
N GLN A 133 18.47 -3.69 -11.22
CA GLN A 133 17.04 -3.76 -11.52
C GLN A 133 16.18 -3.87 -10.25
N LEU A 134 16.52 -4.75 -9.30
CA LEU A 134 15.80 -4.88 -8.03
C LEU A 134 15.80 -3.57 -7.23
N THR A 135 16.94 -2.90 -7.19
CA THR A 135 17.09 -1.60 -6.51
C THR A 135 16.22 -0.53 -7.18
N VAL A 136 16.20 -0.47 -8.51
CA VAL A 136 15.35 0.46 -9.28
C VAL A 136 13.88 0.16 -9.03
N LEU A 137 13.46 -1.09 -9.08
CA LEU A 137 12.07 -1.50 -8.80
C LEU A 137 11.64 -1.07 -7.40
N ARG A 138 12.49 -1.27 -6.38
CA ARG A 138 12.24 -0.77 -5.01
C ARG A 138 12.05 0.73 -4.99
N SER A 139 12.91 1.47 -5.69
CA SER A 139 12.83 2.95 -5.73
C SER A 139 11.55 3.49 -6.36
N ILE A 140 10.88 2.70 -7.21
CA ILE A 140 9.62 3.07 -7.84
C ILE A 140 8.44 2.61 -6.99
N TYR A 141 8.43 1.32 -6.64
CA TYR A 141 7.23 0.67 -6.14
C TYR A 141 7.06 0.77 -4.63
N ILE A 142 8.13 0.94 -3.84
CA ILE A 142 7.97 1.20 -2.40
C ILE A 142 7.27 2.56 -2.16
N PRO A 143 7.73 3.68 -2.75
CA PRO A 143 7.02 4.96 -2.62
C PRO A 143 5.58 4.90 -3.15
N GLN A 144 5.36 4.21 -4.28
CA GLN A 144 4.03 4.04 -4.85
C GLN A 144 3.11 3.28 -3.89
N VAL A 145 3.53 2.12 -3.39
CA VAL A 145 2.75 1.30 -2.44
C VAL A 145 2.44 2.10 -1.17
N THR A 146 3.41 2.84 -0.62
CA THR A 146 3.16 3.72 0.53
C THR A 146 2.08 4.76 0.24
N ALA A 147 2.10 5.38 -0.95
CA ALA A 147 1.06 6.33 -1.34
C ALA A 147 -0.33 5.67 -1.49
N LEU A 148 -0.39 4.43 -1.99
CA LEU A 148 -1.64 3.66 -2.04
C LEU A 148 -2.20 3.37 -0.65
N VAL A 149 -1.34 3.01 0.32
CA VAL A 149 -1.74 2.83 1.72
C VAL A 149 -2.26 4.15 2.31
N GLN A 150 -1.56 5.27 2.09
CA GLN A 150 -2.03 6.60 2.53
C GLN A 150 -3.42 6.93 1.97
N ASN A 151 -3.69 6.61 0.71
CA ASN A 151 -4.99 6.85 0.09
C ASN A 151 -6.11 6.06 0.77
N ILE A 152 -5.89 4.77 1.08
CA ILE A 152 -6.88 3.95 1.77
C ILE A 152 -7.12 4.49 3.19
N LEU A 153 -6.05 4.71 3.96
CA LEU A 153 -6.15 5.17 5.34
C LEU A 153 -6.85 6.53 5.44
N HIS A 154 -6.50 7.46 4.55
CA HIS A 154 -7.13 8.78 4.53
C HIS A 154 -8.61 8.71 4.10
N SER A 155 -8.96 7.83 3.16
CA SER A 155 -10.34 7.63 2.71
C SER A 155 -11.23 7.03 3.81
N ASN A 156 -10.64 6.20 4.68
CA ASN A 156 -11.31 5.59 5.82
C ASN A 156 -11.26 6.45 7.09
N ALA A 157 -10.61 7.62 7.04
CA ALA A 157 -10.32 8.46 8.20
C ALA A 157 -9.47 7.77 9.30
N ASP A 158 -8.67 6.77 8.92
CA ASP A 158 -7.68 6.09 9.77
C ASP A 158 -6.39 6.93 9.88
N TYR A 159 -6.52 8.21 10.24
CA TYR A 159 -5.41 9.17 10.19
C TYR A 159 -4.26 8.85 11.14
N LYS A 160 -4.58 8.27 12.31
CA LYS A 160 -3.55 7.86 13.27
C LYS A 160 -2.62 6.79 12.67
N GLU A 161 -3.19 5.79 12.00
CA GLU A 161 -2.41 4.76 11.32
C GLU A 161 -1.63 5.35 10.13
N CYS A 162 -2.22 6.33 9.42
CA CYS A 162 -1.52 7.04 8.35
C CYS A 162 -0.24 7.73 8.84
N LEU A 163 -0.26 8.33 10.04
CA LEU A 163 0.93 8.93 10.66
C LEU A 163 1.95 7.88 11.11
N GLN A 164 1.51 6.71 11.57
CA GLN A 164 2.40 5.60 11.94
C GLN A 164 3.19 5.05 10.75
N LEU A 165 2.81 5.37 9.51
CA LEU A 165 3.66 5.09 8.35
C LEU A 165 5.02 5.79 8.46
N ALA A 166 5.13 6.94 9.14
CA ALA A 166 6.43 7.59 9.34
C ALA A 166 7.40 6.68 10.10
N ASP A 167 6.93 6.03 11.17
CA ASP A 167 7.73 5.09 11.96
C ASP A 167 8.11 3.87 11.13
N LEU A 168 7.16 3.36 10.32
CA LEU A 168 7.39 2.22 9.45
C LEU A 168 8.43 2.53 8.36
N ILE A 169 8.35 3.69 7.72
CA ILE A 169 9.29 4.09 6.66
C ILE A 169 10.68 4.37 7.23
N ALA A 170 10.76 5.03 8.40
CA ALA A 170 12.02 5.35 9.07
C ALA A 170 12.66 4.14 9.79
N SER A 171 11.95 3.02 9.90
CA SER A 171 12.44 1.83 10.60
C SER A 171 13.69 1.23 9.94
N GLU A 172 14.69 0.93 10.77
CA GLU A 172 15.90 0.21 10.36
C GLU A 172 15.65 -1.27 10.03
N GLN A 173 14.50 -1.83 10.43
CA GLN A 173 14.20 -3.24 10.17
C GLN A 173 14.07 -3.56 8.68
N HIS A 174 13.41 -2.67 7.92
CA HIS A 174 13.16 -2.84 6.49
C HIS A 174 13.84 -1.77 5.63
N GLN A 175 14.40 -0.73 6.26
CA GLN A 175 15.13 0.38 5.64
C GLN A 175 14.40 1.00 4.45
N LEU A 176 13.08 1.13 4.55
CA LEU A 176 12.23 1.58 3.44
C LEU A 176 12.58 3.01 3.01
N TYR A 177 13.00 3.86 3.95
CA TYR A 177 13.48 5.22 3.65
C TYR A 177 14.57 5.27 2.58
N LYS A 178 15.39 4.22 2.40
CA LYS A 178 16.44 4.16 1.37
C LYS A 178 15.87 4.01 -0.04
N ALA A 179 14.63 3.54 -0.18
CA ALA A 179 13.96 3.43 -1.47
C ALA A 179 13.34 4.77 -1.92
N PHE A 180 13.22 5.77 -1.04
CA PHE A 180 12.62 7.06 -1.40
C PHE A 180 13.67 8.01 -1.96
N GLY A 181 13.37 8.62 -3.11
CA GLY A 181 14.02 9.85 -3.53
C GLY A 181 13.59 11.04 -2.66
N ASN A 182 14.41 12.10 -2.63
CA ASN A 182 14.11 13.32 -1.84
C ASN A 182 12.72 13.91 -2.16
N ALA A 183 12.32 13.92 -3.43
CA ALA A 183 11.03 14.46 -3.85
C ALA A 183 9.85 13.59 -3.38
N GLU A 184 10.03 12.27 -3.34
CA GLU A 184 9.01 11.32 -2.88
C GLU A 184 8.84 11.39 -1.38
N LEU A 185 9.95 11.47 -0.64
CA LEU A 185 9.92 11.65 0.81
C LEU A 185 9.25 12.98 1.18
N GLN A 186 9.56 14.06 0.45
CA GLN A 186 8.88 15.34 0.64
C GLN A 186 7.38 15.24 0.39
N ARG A 187 6.96 14.57 -0.70
CA ARG A 187 5.53 14.34 -1.00
C ARG A 187 4.85 13.52 0.10
N PHE A 188 5.52 12.48 0.58
CA PHE A 188 5.04 11.66 1.70
C PHE A 188 4.81 12.50 2.95
N LEU A 189 5.77 13.34 3.33
CA LEU A 189 5.69 14.20 4.52
C LEU A 189 4.60 15.29 4.39
N ILE A 190 4.42 15.88 3.20
CA ILE A 190 3.31 16.81 2.95
C ILE A 190 1.98 16.10 3.18
N LYS A 191 1.83 14.85 2.75
CA LYS A 191 0.61 14.09 2.99
C LYS A 191 0.36 13.78 4.47
N LEU A 192 1.42 13.55 5.26
CA LEU A 192 1.31 13.41 6.71
C LEU A 192 0.94 14.72 7.39
N GLN A 193 1.43 15.86 6.89
CA GLN A 193 1.02 17.18 7.37
C GLN A 193 -0.47 17.41 7.14
N GLU A 194 -0.99 17.14 5.94
CA GLU A 194 -2.44 17.19 5.64
C GLU A 194 -3.23 16.28 6.59
N THR A 195 -2.73 15.05 6.81
CA THR A 195 -3.33 14.09 7.75
C THR A 195 -3.38 14.62 9.19
N SER A 196 -2.31 15.32 9.61
CA SER A 196 -2.25 15.95 10.94
C SER A 196 -3.28 17.07 11.08
N GLN A 197 -3.51 17.83 10.00
CA GLN A 197 -4.52 18.89 9.98
C GLN A 197 -5.94 18.32 10.18
N GLU A 198 -6.28 17.22 9.50
CA GLU A 198 -7.55 16.52 9.68
C GLU A 198 -7.77 16.04 11.13
N LEU A 199 -6.69 15.68 11.85
CA LEU A 199 -6.76 15.30 13.26
C LEU A 199 -6.99 16.51 14.18
N LEU A 200 -6.31 17.63 13.91
CA LEU A 200 -6.50 18.88 14.65
C LEU A 200 -7.94 19.39 14.53
N ASP A 201 -8.53 19.33 13.33
CA ASP A 201 -9.93 19.69 13.08
C ASP A 201 -10.93 18.81 13.86
N ARG A 202 -10.48 17.62 14.30
CA ARG A 202 -11.26 16.68 15.12
C ARG A 202 -10.97 16.78 16.62
N ASN A 203 -10.30 17.83 17.09
CA ASN A 203 -9.88 18.04 18.48
C ASN A 203 -8.91 16.98 19.03
N CYS A 204 -8.11 16.38 18.16
CA CYS A 204 -6.94 15.60 18.57
C CYS A 204 -5.66 16.45 18.47
N ASP A 205 -4.55 15.98 19.03
CA ASP A 205 -3.23 16.50 18.70
C ASP A 205 -2.81 16.06 17.28
N ALA A 206 -1.65 16.55 16.84
CA ALA A 206 -1.12 16.26 15.50
C ALA A 206 -0.80 14.77 15.26
N LEU A 207 -0.78 13.92 16.29
CA LEU A 207 -0.51 12.48 16.21
C LEU A 207 -1.76 11.62 16.47
N GLY A 208 -2.92 12.25 16.70
CA GLY A 208 -4.19 11.58 16.90
C GLY A 208 -4.46 11.14 18.34
N TYR A 209 -3.78 11.73 19.32
CA TYR A 209 -4.11 11.59 20.74
C TYR A 209 -5.11 12.67 21.17
N PRO A 210 -5.99 12.38 22.14
CA PRO A 210 -6.95 13.38 22.62
C PRO A 210 -6.23 14.54 23.33
N LEU A 211 -6.67 15.76 23.06
CA LEU A 211 -6.22 16.96 23.79
C LEU A 211 -6.76 16.87 25.23
N GLN A 212 -5.85 16.87 26.21
CA GLN A 212 -6.19 16.88 27.65
C GLN A 212 -6.70 18.23 28.12
#